data_AF-A0A968J924-F1
#
_entry.id   AF-A0A968J924-F1
#
_cell.length_a   1.000
_cell.length_b   1.000
_cell.length_c   1.000
_cell.angle_alpha   90.00
_cell.angle_beta   90.00
_cell.angle_gamma   90.00
#
_symmetry.space_group_name_H-M   'P 1'
#
loop_
_entity.id
_entity.type
_entity.pdbx_description
1 polymer ?
#
loop_
_entity_poly.entity_id
_entity_poly.type
_entity_poly.pdbx_seq_one_letter_code
_entity_poly.pdbx_strand_id
1 'polypeptide(L)'
;MKQVDAIALDIPIEKMRPQATDHILGQMRLALQLVADGRAYILDDGIYFEAQANLDLNVPFELDKKGDNSFTGRTIENSQKAPADFALWKFVDENSLQKWKFNQFDETAELVLKILSQSENSHNIDLPNRWGVPGWHSECVVMIDKLLGDGELKSDEGKSLIDVHFGGEDHIDIHHRNEILESEALGFHL
;
A
#
# COMPACT_ATOMS: atom_id res chain seq x y z
N MET A 1 -10.19 19.29 2.92
CA MET A 1 -11.03 20.35 3.53
C MET A 1 -10.51 20.62 4.94
N LYS A 2 -10.37 21.89 5.37
CA LYS A 2 -10.00 22.19 6.76
C LYS A 2 -11.24 22.02 7.65
N GLN A 3 -11.06 21.73 8.94
CA GLN A 3 -12.20 21.59 9.87
C GLN A 3 -13.07 22.84 9.93
N VAL A 4 -12.45 24.02 9.80
CA VAL A 4 -13.18 25.30 9.73
C VAL A 4 -14.15 25.36 8.55
N ASP A 5 -13.78 24.77 7.40
CA ASP A 5 -14.63 24.74 6.21
C ASP A 5 -15.77 23.73 6.38
N ALA A 6 -15.49 22.57 6.99
CA ALA A 6 -16.50 21.54 7.27
C ALA A 6 -17.58 22.07 8.24
N ILE A 7 -17.16 22.74 9.31
CA ILE A 7 -18.07 23.39 10.27
C ILE A 7 -18.91 24.46 9.58
N ALA A 8 -18.31 25.25 8.68
CA ALA A 8 -19.03 26.29 7.95
C ALA A 8 -20.10 25.74 6.98
N LEU A 9 -20.01 24.46 6.61
CA LEU A 9 -20.94 23.76 5.74
C LEU A 9 -21.89 22.81 6.50
N ASP A 10 -21.94 22.90 7.83
CA ASP A 10 -22.71 21.99 8.70
C ASP A 10 -22.39 20.50 8.48
N ILE A 11 -21.16 20.21 8.05
CA ILE A 11 -20.68 18.83 7.88
C ILE A 11 -20.26 18.30 9.26
N PRO A 12 -20.80 17.13 9.70
CA PRO A 12 -20.39 16.51 10.95
C PRO A 12 -18.89 16.24 10.98
N ILE A 13 -18.25 16.54 12.11
CA ILE A 13 -16.83 16.28 12.30
C ILE A 13 -16.60 14.79 12.52
N GLU A 14 -15.58 14.27 11.86
CA GLU A 14 -15.12 12.90 11.98
C GLU A 14 -14.79 12.54 13.44
N LYS A 15 -15.18 11.33 13.87
CA LYS A 15 -14.84 10.83 15.21
C LYS A 15 -13.35 10.56 15.36
N MET A 16 -12.68 10.17 14.28
CA MET A 16 -11.28 9.81 14.22
C MET A 16 -10.66 10.45 12.98
N ARG A 17 -9.41 10.91 13.10
CA ARG A 17 -8.67 11.56 12.01
C ARG A 17 -7.21 11.11 12.00
N PRO A 18 -6.95 9.84 11.63
CA PRO A 18 -5.59 9.32 11.58
C PRO A 18 -4.73 10.13 10.59
N GLN A 19 -3.44 10.25 10.88
CA GLN A 19 -2.47 10.85 9.96
C GLN A 19 -1.60 9.74 9.39
N ALA A 20 -1.42 9.67 8.07
CA ALA A 20 -0.58 8.66 7.44
C ALA A 20 0.84 8.58 8.04
N THR A 21 1.39 9.72 8.47
CA THR A 21 2.71 9.82 9.12
C THR A 21 2.79 9.15 10.49
N ASP A 22 1.66 8.91 11.16
CA ASP A 22 1.62 8.18 12.43
C ASP A 22 1.61 6.65 12.22
N HIS A 23 1.50 6.21 10.96
CA HIS A 23 1.34 4.80 10.57
C HIS A 23 2.43 4.29 9.62
N ILE A 24 3.56 5.00 9.53
CA ILE A 24 4.69 4.64 8.64
C ILE A 24 5.19 3.22 8.86
N LEU A 25 5.30 2.78 10.13
CA LEU A 25 5.73 1.42 10.45
C LEU A 25 4.78 0.37 9.85
N GLY A 26 3.47 0.59 9.93
CA GLY A 26 2.47 -0.31 9.34
C GLY A 26 2.56 -0.35 7.81
N GLN A 27 2.78 0.81 7.16
CA GLN A 27 2.95 0.91 5.72
C GLN A 27 4.22 0.20 5.25
N MET A 28 5.33 0.30 5.99
CA MET A 28 6.54 -0.47 5.72
C MET A 28 6.30 -1.97 5.89
N ARG A 29 5.61 -2.39 6.97
CA ARG A 29 5.29 -3.80 7.22
C ARG A 29 4.43 -4.37 6.10
N LEU A 30 3.41 -3.65 5.65
CA LEU A 30 2.58 -4.03 4.51
C LEU A 30 3.43 -4.29 3.26
N ALA A 31 4.25 -3.32 2.87
CA ALA A 31 5.06 -3.43 1.66
C ALA A 31 6.05 -4.60 1.72
N LEU A 32 6.74 -4.77 2.86
CA LEU A 32 7.69 -5.85 3.07
C LEU A 32 7.01 -7.22 3.12
N GLN A 33 5.84 -7.32 3.77
CA GLN A 33 5.09 -8.57 3.86
C GLN A 33 4.62 -9.02 2.47
N LEU A 34 4.10 -8.10 1.65
CA LEU A 34 3.69 -8.40 0.28
C LEU A 34 4.87 -8.85 -0.60
N VAL A 35 6.07 -8.32 -0.38
CA VAL A 35 7.30 -8.80 -1.04
C VAL A 35 7.63 -10.22 -0.57
N ALA A 36 7.58 -10.48 0.74
CA ALA A 36 7.86 -11.79 1.31
C ALA A 36 6.87 -12.87 0.83
N ASP A 37 5.62 -12.50 0.58
CA ASP A 37 4.57 -13.39 0.07
C ASP A 37 4.60 -13.54 -1.46
N GLY A 38 5.55 -12.89 -2.15
CA GLY A 38 5.70 -12.97 -3.61
C GLY A 38 4.63 -12.21 -4.39
N ARG A 39 3.88 -11.31 -3.73
CA ARG A 39 2.82 -10.48 -4.32
C ARG A 39 3.30 -9.08 -4.72
N ALA A 40 4.53 -8.73 -4.37
CA ALA A 40 5.19 -7.48 -4.70
C ALA A 40 6.66 -7.71 -5.06
N TYR A 41 7.26 -6.74 -5.74
CA TYR A 41 8.66 -6.78 -6.16
C TYR A 41 9.36 -5.44 -5.95
N ILE A 42 10.69 -5.48 -5.92
CA ILE A 42 11.55 -4.31 -5.67
C ILE A 42 12.23 -3.91 -6.99
N LEU A 43 12.18 -2.62 -7.30
CA LEU A 43 12.93 -1.96 -8.36
C LEU A 43 13.95 -0.98 -7.77
N ASP A 44 14.74 -0.37 -8.63
CA ASP A 44 15.73 0.64 -8.23
C ASP A 44 15.09 1.91 -7.66
N ASP A 45 13.83 2.19 -7.96
CA ASP A 45 13.08 3.38 -7.53
C ASP A 45 11.94 3.11 -6.52
N GLY A 46 11.68 1.86 -6.14
CA GLY A 46 10.65 1.55 -5.14
C GLY A 46 10.25 0.08 -5.03
N ILE A 47 9.22 -0.16 -4.22
CA ILE A 47 8.52 -1.44 -4.05
C ILE A 47 7.14 -1.31 -4.69
N TYR A 48 6.77 -2.31 -5.50
CA TYR A 48 5.55 -2.30 -6.29
C TYR A 48 4.73 -3.56 -6.07
N PHE A 49 3.42 -3.38 -6.00
CA PHE A 49 2.46 -4.46 -6.01
C PHE A 49 2.35 -5.07 -7.41
N GLU A 50 2.37 -6.39 -7.52
CA GLU A 50 2.29 -7.11 -8.80
C GLU A 50 0.84 -7.49 -9.09
N ALA A 51 0.08 -6.59 -9.72
CA ALA A 51 -1.36 -6.77 -9.89
C ALA A 51 -1.71 -8.04 -10.68
N GLN A 52 -0.88 -8.42 -11.67
CA GLN A 52 -1.10 -9.62 -12.47
C GLN A 52 -0.85 -10.93 -11.72
N ALA A 53 0.07 -10.95 -10.76
CA ALA A 53 0.32 -12.13 -9.92
C ALA A 53 -0.82 -12.39 -8.91
N ASN A 54 -1.73 -11.43 -8.79
CA ASN A 54 -2.84 -11.41 -7.83
C ASN A 54 -4.21 -11.55 -8.52
N LEU A 55 -4.25 -12.05 -9.76
CA LEU A 55 -5.49 -12.33 -10.50
C LEU A 55 -6.35 -13.45 -9.87
N ASP A 56 -5.79 -14.21 -8.94
CA ASP A 56 -6.45 -15.28 -8.20
C ASP A 56 -7.22 -14.79 -6.96
N LEU A 57 -7.07 -13.53 -6.59
CA LEU A 57 -7.76 -12.92 -5.46
C LEU A 57 -9.27 -12.80 -5.71
N ASN A 58 -10.05 -12.97 -4.64
CA ASN A 58 -11.50 -12.85 -4.66
C ASN A 58 -11.93 -11.38 -4.55
N VAL A 59 -11.76 -10.64 -5.64
CA VAL A 59 -12.11 -9.21 -5.71
C VAL A 59 -13.50 -8.97 -6.31
N PRO A 60 -14.24 -7.91 -5.91
CA PRO A 60 -15.57 -7.60 -6.42
C PRO A 60 -15.58 -6.94 -7.81
N PHE A 61 -14.45 -6.96 -8.53
CA PHE A 61 -14.28 -6.39 -9.86
C PHE A 61 -13.48 -7.32 -10.76
N GLU A 62 -13.70 -7.25 -12.07
CA GLU A 62 -12.85 -7.98 -13.01
C GLU A 62 -11.51 -7.24 -13.17
N LEU A 63 -10.44 -7.92 -12.80
CA LEU A 63 -9.10 -7.55 -13.22
C LEU A 63 -8.96 -7.93 -14.70
N ASP A 64 -8.76 -6.95 -15.58
CA ASP A 64 -8.55 -7.25 -16.99
C ASP A 64 -7.24 -8.04 -17.15
N LYS A 65 -7.38 -9.31 -17.56
CA LYS A 65 -6.27 -10.22 -17.85
C LYS A 65 -5.41 -9.75 -19.02
N LYS A 66 -5.86 -8.74 -19.79
CA LYS A 66 -5.14 -8.18 -20.94
C LYS A 66 -4.40 -6.87 -20.66
N GLY A 67 -4.38 -6.40 -19.41
CA GLY A 67 -3.61 -5.21 -19.04
C GLY A 67 -4.13 -3.96 -19.76
N ASP A 68 -5.42 -3.66 -19.62
CA ASP A 68 -5.95 -2.40 -20.10
C ASP A 68 -5.24 -1.21 -19.44
N ASN A 69 -4.47 -0.49 -20.25
CA ASN A 69 -3.80 0.76 -19.91
C ASN A 69 -4.78 1.94 -19.76
N SER A 70 -6.09 1.73 -19.92
CA SER A 70 -7.09 2.80 -19.93
C SER A 70 -7.23 3.52 -18.59
N PHE A 71 -6.85 2.87 -17.47
CA PHE A 71 -7.02 3.42 -16.13
C PHE A 71 -5.75 3.90 -15.45
N THR A 72 -4.59 3.64 -16.05
CA THR A 72 -3.33 4.16 -15.53
C THR A 72 -3.20 5.59 -16.05
N GLY A 73 -3.69 6.58 -15.30
CA GLY A 73 -3.44 8.01 -15.56
C GLY A 73 -1.95 8.41 -15.52
N ARG A 74 -1.03 7.45 -15.56
CA ARG A 74 0.41 7.58 -15.57
C ARG A 74 0.98 6.75 -16.72
N THR A 75 1.84 7.39 -17.50
CA THR A 75 2.81 6.74 -18.38
C THR A 75 3.51 5.61 -17.61
N ILE A 76 3.81 4.48 -18.26
CA ILE A 76 4.70 3.44 -17.70
C ILE A 76 6.05 4.12 -17.43
N GLU A 77 6.24 4.64 -16.21
CA GLU A 77 7.52 5.14 -15.77
C GLU A 77 8.35 3.93 -15.36
N ASN A 78 9.35 3.65 -16.19
CA ASN A 78 10.53 2.81 -16.02
C ASN A 78 10.38 1.56 -15.12
N SER A 79 10.55 0.40 -15.77
CA SER A 79 10.90 -0.88 -15.12
C SER A 79 9.78 -1.67 -14.43
N GLN A 80 8.56 -1.13 -14.30
CA GLN A 80 7.40 -1.91 -13.82
C GLN A 80 7.12 -3.12 -14.72
N LYS A 81 6.75 -4.25 -14.12
CA LYS A 81 6.45 -5.50 -14.85
C LYS A 81 5.16 -5.38 -15.66
N ALA A 82 4.15 -4.74 -15.08
CA ALA A 82 2.87 -4.52 -15.74
C ALA A 82 2.33 -3.10 -15.51
N PRO A 83 1.52 -2.56 -16.44
CA PRO A 83 0.91 -1.23 -16.31
C PRO A 83 -0.01 -1.09 -15.09
N ALA A 84 -0.70 -2.17 -14.71
CA ALA A 84 -1.60 -2.20 -13.57
C ALA A 84 -0.86 -2.28 -12.21
N ASP A 85 0.47 -2.45 -12.22
CA ASP A 85 1.26 -2.42 -11.00
C ASP A 85 1.28 -1.00 -10.41
N PHE A 86 1.40 -0.91 -9.09
CA PHE A 86 1.41 0.38 -8.40
C PHE A 86 2.39 0.34 -7.24
N ALA A 87 2.92 1.52 -6.88
CA ALA A 87 3.93 1.62 -5.84
C ALA A 87 3.29 1.47 -4.46
N LEU A 88 3.85 0.56 -3.66
CA LEU A 88 3.62 0.41 -2.22
C LEU A 88 4.56 1.31 -1.42
N TRP A 89 5.78 1.51 -1.94
CA TRP A 89 6.80 2.36 -1.33
C TRP A 89 7.70 2.96 -2.40
N LYS A 90 7.84 4.28 -2.47
CA LYS A 90 8.71 4.95 -3.43
C LYS A 90 10.01 5.36 -2.80
N PHE A 91 11.14 5.03 -3.41
CA PHE A 91 12.43 5.53 -2.96
C PHE A 91 12.62 6.98 -3.38
N VAL A 92 13.15 7.77 -2.47
CA VAL A 92 13.36 9.20 -2.66
C VAL A 92 14.79 9.59 -2.28
N ASP A 93 15.18 10.80 -2.65
CA ASP A 93 16.48 11.34 -2.29
C ASP A 93 16.53 11.77 -0.82
N GLU A 94 17.74 11.91 -0.27
CA GLU A 94 17.93 12.30 1.13
C GLU A 94 17.51 13.74 1.45
N ASN A 95 17.27 14.61 0.45
CA ASN A 95 16.79 15.98 0.67
C ASN A 95 15.26 16.07 0.63
N SER A 96 14.56 15.00 0.28
CA SER A 96 13.10 14.94 0.35
C SER A 96 12.59 15.24 1.75
N LEU A 97 11.53 16.07 1.84
CA LEU A 97 11.00 16.56 3.12
C LEU A 97 10.42 15.43 3.98
N GLN A 98 9.67 14.55 3.33
CA GLN A 98 9.12 13.34 3.94
C GLN A 98 9.96 12.16 3.46
N LYS A 99 10.55 11.42 4.39
CA LYS A 99 11.40 10.27 4.09
C LYS A 99 11.63 9.43 5.34
N TRP A 100 11.58 8.11 5.18
CA TRP A 100 11.89 7.13 6.22
C TRP A 100 12.74 6.01 5.67
N LYS A 101 13.52 5.36 6.53
CA LYS A 101 14.31 4.16 6.20
C LYS A 101 13.74 2.96 6.93
N PHE A 102 13.82 1.79 6.30
CA PHE A 102 13.37 0.54 6.90
C PHE A 102 14.18 0.12 8.13
N ASN A 103 15.41 0.59 8.31
CA ASN A 103 16.19 0.32 9.52
C ASN A 103 15.95 1.31 10.67
N GLN A 104 14.96 2.20 10.57
CA GLN A 104 14.58 3.09 11.68
C GLN A 104 13.76 2.38 12.76
N PHE A 105 13.15 1.24 12.44
CA PHE A 105 12.35 0.44 13.35
C PHE A 105 12.91 -0.99 13.39
N ASP A 106 13.02 -1.56 14.59
CA ASP A 106 13.59 -2.89 14.79
C ASP A 106 12.72 -3.95 14.10
N GLU A 107 11.39 -3.79 14.14
CA GLU A 107 10.43 -4.73 13.55
C GLU A 107 10.55 -4.83 12.02
N THR A 108 10.87 -3.72 11.34
CA THR A 108 11.10 -3.74 9.90
C THR A 108 12.48 -4.27 9.54
N ALA A 109 13.49 -4.09 10.40
CA ALA A 109 14.82 -4.63 10.17
C ALA A 109 14.82 -6.16 10.11
N GLU A 110 14.06 -6.84 10.98
CA GLU A 110 13.92 -8.29 10.96
C GLU A 110 13.26 -8.81 9.67
N LEU A 111 12.18 -8.15 9.22
CA LEU A 111 11.49 -8.48 7.98
C LEU A 111 12.40 -8.27 6.76
N VAL A 112 13.15 -7.17 6.73
CA VAL A 112 14.11 -6.90 5.65
C VAL A 112 15.19 -7.97 5.60
N LEU A 113 15.78 -8.35 6.74
CA LEU A 113 16.79 -9.42 6.77
C LEU A 113 16.23 -10.75 6.27
N LYS A 114 15.00 -11.09 6.65
CA LYS A 114 14.29 -12.28 6.16
C LYS A 114 14.14 -12.25 4.63
N ILE A 115 13.62 -11.15 4.07
CA ILE A 115 13.45 -10.97 2.61
C ILE A 115 14.80 -11.09 1.89
N LEU A 116 15.83 -10.40 2.40
CA LEU A 116 17.16 -10.41 1.80
C LEU A 116 17.76 -11.82 1.78
N SER A 117 17.48 -12.66 2.79
CA SER A 117 17.95 -14.05 2.82
C SER A 117 17.20 -15.01 1.86
N GLN A 118 16.04 -14.61 1.35
CA GLN A 118 15.15 -15.46 0.53
C GLN A 118 15.20 -15.14 -0.97
N SER A 119 15.69 -13.96 -1.36
CA SER A 119 15.66 -13.49 -2.74
C SER A 119 17.06 -13.37 -3.35
N GLU A 120 17.35 -14.19 -4.37
CA GLU A 120 18.59 -14.13 -5.15
C GLU A 120 18.82 -12.76 -5.84
N ASN A 121 17.74 -12.01 -6.10
CA ASN A 121 17.79 -10.70 -6.77
C ASN A 121 17.78 -9.49 -5.81
N SER A 122 17.52 -9.71 -4.51
CA SER A 122 17.43 -8.63 -3.52
C SER A 122 18.81 -8.11 -3.07
N HIS A 123 19.87 -8.87 -3.30
CA HIS A 123 21.21 -8.60 -2.79
C HIS A 123 21.86 -7.31 -3.33
N ASN A 124 21.38 -6.76 -4.45
CA ASN A 124 21.95 -5.54 -5.04
C ASN A 124 21.28 -4.24 -4.60
N ILE A 125 20.17 -4.32 -3.87
CA ILE A 125 19.46 -3.14 -3.38
C ILE A 125 19.76 -3.02 -1.89
N ASP A 126 20.43 -1.94 -1.48
CA ASP A 126 20.66 -1.58 -0.07
C ASP A 126 19.35 -1.12 0.58
N LEU A 127 18.33 -1.96 0.51
CA LEU A 127 16.95 -1.75 0.96
C LEU A 127 16.89 -1.20 2.39
N PRO A 128 17.65 -1.72 3.38
CA PRO A 128 17.61 -1.20 4.75
C PRO A 128 17.87 0.31 4.83
N ASN A 129 18.74 0.84 3.96
CA ASN A 129 19.23 2.21 4.02
C ASN A 129 18.57 3.16 3.01
N ARG A 130 17.71 2.67 2.10
CA ARG A 130 17.00 3.53 1.16
C ARG A 130 15.99 4.41 1.88
N TRP A 131 16.06 5.70 1.60
CA TRP A 131 14.99 6.63 1.94
C TRP A 131 13.78 6.37 1.04
N GLY A 132 12.58 6.40 1.61
CA GLY A 132 11.37 6.37 0.82
C GLY A 132 10.15 6.90 1.54
N VAL A 133 9.05 6.87 0.81
CA VAL A 133 7.72 7.34 1.21
C VAL A 133 6.67 6.30 0.84
N PRO A 134 5.57 6.22 1.59
CA PRO A 134 4.50 5.28 1.29
C PRO A 134 3.83 5.54 -0.06
N GLY A 135 3.28 4.48 -0.63
CA GLY A 135 2.30 4.57 -1.70
C GLY A 135 0.96 5.07 -1.19
N TRP A 136 0.27 5.86 -2.02
CA TRP A 136 -1.00 6.51 -1.66
C TRP A 136 -2.09 5.52 -1.21
N HIS A 137 -2.17 4.34 -1.84
CA HIS A 137 -3.19 3.33 -1.55
C HIS A 137 -2.97 2.64 -0.20
N SER A 138 -1.72 2.29 0.10
CA SER A 138 -1.33 1.61 1.35
C SER A 138 -1.58 2.43 2.61
N GLU A 139 -1.65 3.76 2.50
CA GLU A 139 -2.00 4.62 3.64
C GLU A 139 -3.39 4.29 4.20
N CYS A 140 -4.41 4.24 3.32
CA CYS A 140 -5.80 3.98 3.71
C CYS A 140 -5.96 2.58 4.31
N VAL A 141 -5.39 1.59 3.65
CA VAL A 141 -5.35 0.19 4.11
C VAL A 141 -4.87 0.08 5.55
N VAL A 142 -3.68 0.61 5.84
CA VAL A 142 -3.06 0.47 7.16
C VAL A 142 -3.82 1.24 8.22
N MET A 143 -4.33 2.42 7.89
CA MET A 143 -5.12 3.22 8.82
C MET A 143 -6.46 2.56 9.16
N ILE A 144 -7.12 1.96 8.17
CA ILE A 144 -8.40 1.26 8.36
C ILE A 144 -8.18 0.03 9.24
N ASP A 145 -7.21 -0.82 8.93
CA ASP A 145 -6.91 -1.99 9.75
C ASP A 145 -6.56 -1.59 11.20
N LYS A 146 -5.75 -0.53 11.36
CA LYS A 146 -5.35 -0.08 12.70
C LYS A 146 -6.51 0.43 13.56
N LEU A 147 -7.52 1.04 12.95
CA LEU A 147 -8.62 1.68 13.67
C LEU A 147 -9.86 0.80 13.79
N LEU A 148 -10.13 -0.03 12.78
CA LEU A 148 -11.37 -0.78 12.62
C LEU A 148 -11.14 -2.29 12.56
N GLY A 149 -9.89 -2.74 12.33
CA GLY A 149 -9.46 -4.14 12.43
C GLY A 149 -8.74 -4.46 13.73
N ASP A 150 -7.82 -5.42 13.67
CA ASP A 150 -6.97 -5.82 14.80
C ASP A 150 -5.58 -5.14 14.77
N GLY A 151 -5.24 -4.48 13.66
CA GLY A 151 -3.98 -3.78 13.48
C GLY A 151 -2.80 -4.69 13.13
N GLU A 152 -3.06 -5.97 12.82
CA GLU A 152 -2.05 -6.96 12.45
C GLU A 152 -1.98 -7.21 10.93
N LEU A 153 -2.79 -6.51 10.13
CA LEU A 153 -2.90 -6.66 8.67
C LEU A 153 -3.20 -8.11 8.26
N LYS A 154 -3.99 -8.82 9.08
CA LYS A 154 -4.43 -10.20 8.85
C LYS A 154 -5.85 -10.35 9.38
N SER A 155 -6.66 -11.20 8.75
CA SER A 155 -7.94 -11.62 9.35
C SER A 155 -7.96 -13.14 9.53
N ASP A 156 -8.32 -13.60 10.73
CA ASP A 156 -8.37 -15.04 11.03
C ASP A 156 -9.58 -15.75 10.40
N GLU A 157 -10.51 -15.05 9.76
CA GLU A 157 -11.79 -15.65 9.35
C GLU A 157 -12.41 -15.07 8.07
N GLY A 158 -11.65 -14.35 7.23
CA GLY A 158 -12.17 -13.80 5.98
C GLY A 158 -13.35 -12.83 6.20
N LYS A 159 -13.29 -12.06 7.29
CA LYS A 159 -14.31 -11.06 7.63
C LYS A 159 -13.90 -9.68 7.12
N SER A 160 -14.83 -8.97 6.53
CA SER A 160 -14.67 -7.54 6.22
C SER A 160 -14.48 -6.74 7.51
N LEU A 161 -13.48 -5.85 7.50
CA LEU A 161 -13.15 -4.99 8.65
C LEU A 161 -14.09 -3.78 8.77
N ILE A 162 -14.72 -3.41 7.66
CA ILE A 162 -15.59 -2.24 7.57
C ILE A 162 -16.89 -2.62 6.86
N ASP A 163 -17.98 -1.99 7.28
CA ASP A 163 -19.30 -2.18 6.65
C ASP A 163 -19.45 -1.31 5.39
N VAL A 164 -18.85 -0.11 5.39
CA VAL A 164 -18.98 0.86 4.31
C VAL A 164 -17.68 1.63 4.12
N HIS A 165 -17.18 1.62 2.89
CA HIS A 165 -16.05 2.43 2.42
C HIS A 165 -16.58 3.53 1.48
N PHE A 166 -16.19 4.80 1.71
CA PHE A 166 -16.64 5.93 0.91
C PHE A 166 -15.46 6.64 0.22
N GLY A 167 -15.73 7.25 -0.93
CA GLY A 167 -14.80 8.13 -1.64
C GLY A 167 -15.47 8.81 -2.83
N GLY A 168 -14.69 9.58 -3.59
CA GLY A 168 -15.16 10.16 -4.85
C GLY A 168 -15.31 9.10 -5.95
N GLU A 169 -16.07 9.42 -7.00
CA GLU A 169 -16.20 8.55 -8.18
C GLU A 169 -14.84 8.29 -8.85
N ASP A 170 -13.95 9.28 -8.80
CA ASP A 170 -12.57 9.20 -9.30
C ASP A 170 -11.69 8.20 -8.54
N HIS A 171 -12.08 7.82 -7.32
CA HIS A 171 -11.34 6.83 -6.54
C HIS A 171 -11.67 5.38 -6.92
N ILE A 172 -12.81 5.13 -7.57
CA ILE A 172 -13.35 3.77 -7.78
C ILE A 172 -12.32 2.87 -8.47
N ASP A 173 -11.78 3.33 -9.59
CA ASP A 173 -11.04 2.46 -10.49
C ASP A 173 -9.53 2.42 -10.25
N ILE A 174 -9.00 3.34 -9.44
CA ILE A 174 -7.58 3.38 -9.13
C ILE A 174 -7.38 3.22 -7.62
N HIS A 175 -7.94 4.14 -6.83
CA HIS A 175 -7.64 4.19 -5.41
C HIS A 175 -8.27 3.03 -4.63
N HIS A 176 -9.60 2.93 -4.62
CA HIS A 176 -10.30 1.85 -3.91
C HIS A 176 -9.98 0.48 -4.50
N ARG A 177 -9.84 0.37 -5.83
CA ARG A 177 -9.41 -0.87 -6.48
C ARG A 177 -8.08 -1.37 -5.93
N ASN A 178 -7.08 -0.49 -5.83
CA ASN A 178 -5.76 -0.85 -5.34
C ASN A 178 -5.76 -1.13 -3.84
N GLU A 179 -6.54 -0.39 -3.05
CA GLU A 179 -6.75 -0.71 -1.64
C GLU A 179 -7.31 -2.11 -1.46
N ILE A 180 -8.36 -2.48 -2.21
CA ILE A 180 -8.96 -3.82 -2.16
C ILE A 180 -7.92 -4.88 -2.57
N LEU A 181 -7.10 -4.64 -3.60
CA LEU A 181 -6.05 -5.59 -4.01
C LEU A 181 -5.01 -5.83 -2.92
N GLU A 182 -4.48 -4.76 -2.33
CA GLU A 182 -3.56 -4.86 -1.20
C GLU A 182 -4.20 -5.61 -0.03
N SER A 183 -5.50 -5.44 0.13
CA SER A 183 -6.27 -6.04 1.21
C SER A 183 -6.44 -7.53 1.09
N GLU A 184 -7.02 -7.93 -0.03
CA GLU A 184 -7.23 -9.33 -0.36
C GLU A 184 -5.90 -10.09 -0.40
N ALA A 185 -4.82 -9.44 -0.87
CA ALA A 185 -3.48 -10.01 -0.89
C ALA A 185 -2.94 -10.38 0.50
N LEU A 186 -3.32 -9.64 1.53
CA LEU A 186 -2.94 -9.87 2.92
C LEU A 186 -3.99 -10.70 3.70
N GLY A 187 -5.07 -11.13 3.03
CA GLY A 187 -6.13 -11.92 3.64
C GLY A 187 -7.06 -11.13 4.54
N PHE A 188 -7.20 -9.82 4.31
CA PHE A 188 -8.22 -8.99 4.94
C PHE A 188 -9.14 -8.38 3.87
N HIS A 189 -10.42 -8.19 4.21
CA HIS A 189 -11.43 -7.74 3.25
C HIS A 189 -11.87 -6.31 3.56
N LEU A 190 -11.87 -5.44 2.54
CA LEU A 190 -12.41 -4.08 2.58
C LEU A 190 -13.82 -3.99 1.99
#